data_AF-A0A1Z4JM46-F1
#
_entry.id   AF-A0A1Z4JM46-F1
#
_cell.length_a   1.000
_cell.length_b   1.000
_cell.length_c   1.000
_cell.angle_alpha   90.00
_cell.angle_beta   90.00
_cell.angle_gamma   90.00
#
_symmetry.space_group_name_H-M   'P 1'
#
loop_
_entity.id
_entity.type
_entity.pdbx_description
1 polymer ?
#
loop_
_entity_poly.entity_id
_entity_poly.type
_entity_poly.pdbx_seq_one_letter_code
_entity_poly.pdbx_strand_id
1 'polypeptide(L)' 'MESNTSPHPHQEWFDRGKEDAWSGRSKQPPEHDPQAASFYDLGYSEGEIERPKTDSLL' A
#
# COMPACT_ATOMS: atom_id res chain seq x y z
N MET A 1 26.78 6.08 -13.75
CA MET A 1 25.84 6.08 -12.62
C MET A 1 24.65 5.26 -13.07
N GLU A 2 24.70 3.96 -12.83
CA GLU A 2 23.60 3.08 -13.20
C GLU A 2 22.58 3.19 -12.07
N SER A 3 21.47 3.89 -12.34
CA SER A 3 20.28 3.86 -11.49
C SER A 3 19.64 2.48 -11.62
N ASN A 4 20.30 1.46 -11.07
CA ASN A 4 19.72 0.15 -10.83
C ASN A 4 18.82 0.25 -9.61
N THR A 5 17.75 1.05 -9.71
CA THR A 5 16.62 0.92 -8.79
C THR A 5 15.89 -0.35 -9.23
N SER A 6 16.42 -1.51 -8.85
CA SER A 6 15.52 -2.64 -8.60
C SER A 6 14.43 -2.08 -7.70
N PRO A 7 13.15 -2.25 -8.04
CA PRO A 7 12.11 -1.90 -7.09
C PRO A 7 12.46 -2.65 -5.81
N HIS A 8 12.80 -1.90 -4.75
CA HIS A 8 13.04 -2.53 -3.47
C HIS A 8 11.72 -3.25 -3.16
N PRO A 9 11.72 -4.56 -2.90
CA PRO A 9 10.48 -5.31 -2.69
C PRO A 9 9.58 -4.66 -1.63
N HIS A 10 10.18 -3.93 -0.69
CA HIS A 10 9.49 -3.07 0.28
C HIS A 10 8.62 -1.98 -0.34
N GLN A 11 9.10 -1.28 -1.38
CA GLN A 11 8.35 -0.24 -2.08
C GLN A 11 7.19 -0.85 -2.88
N GLU A 12 7.39 -2.00 -3.52
CA GLU A 12 6.31 -2.69 -4.25
C GLU A 12 5.14 -3.05 -3.33
N TRP A 13 5.44 -3.56 -2.14
CA TRP A 13 4.42 -3.91 -1.16
C TRP A 13 3.72 -2.68 -0.60
N PHE A 14 4.45 -1.59 -0.36
CA PHE A 14 3.86 -0.31 0.03
C PHE A 14 2.89 0.22 -1.03
N ASP A 15 3.34 0.30 -2.29
CA ASP A 15 2.52 0.80 -3.40
C ASP A 15 1.27 -0.06 -3.61
N ARG A 16 1.42 -1.38 -3.48
CA ARG A 16 0.29 -2.32 -3.58
C ARG A 16 -0.73 -2.16 -2.46
N GLY A 17 -0.28 -2.00 -1.22
CA GLY A 17 -1.18 -1.72 -0.10
C GLY A 17 -2.00 -0.46 -0.34
N LYS A 18 -1.33 0.59 -0.83
CA LYS A 18 -1.96 1.88 -1.17
C LYS A 18 -2.99 1.75 -2.29
N GLU A 19 -2.68 1.02 -3.35
CA GLU A 19 -3.59 0.73 -4.46
C GLU A 19 -4.84 -0.04 -4.01
N ASP A 20 -4.67 -1.04 -3.14
CA ASP A 20 -5.78 -1.83 -2.62
C ASP A 20 -6.73 -0.97 -1.78
N ALA A 21 -6.20 -0.09 -0.92
CA ALA A 21 -7.00 0.87 -0.15
C ALA A 21 -7.75 1.85 -1.06
N TRP A 22 -7.09 2.41 -2.08
CA TRP A 22 -7.74 3.27 -3.07
C TRP A 22 -8.83 2.54 -3.86
N SER A 23 -8.62 1.26 -4.16
CA SER A 23 -9.60 0.39 -4.82
C SER A 23 -10.74 -0.06 -3.89
N GLY A 24 -10.62 0.16 -2.57
CA GLY A 24 -11.57 -0.33 -1.57
C GLY A 24 -11.55 -1.86 -1.42
N ARG A 25 -10.44 -2.51 -1.81
CA ARG A 25 -10.24 -3.95 -1.64
C ARG A 25 -9.92 -4.26 -0.18
N SER A 26 -10.31 -5.43 0.31
CA SER A 26 -9.84 -5.91 1.60
C SER A 26 -8.32 -6.13 1.57
N LYS A 27 -7.67 -5.97 2.73
CA LYS A 27 -6.23 -6.20 2.87
C LYS A 27 -5.81 -7.60 2.42
N GLN A 28 -4.74 -7.69 1.64
CA GLN A 28 -4.10 -8.92 1.16
C GLN A 28 -2.57 -8.87 1.35
N PRO A 29 -2.07 -8.76 2.61
CA PRO A 29 -0.64 -8.77 2.89
C PRO A 29 -0.03 -10.16 2.62
N PRO A 30 1.27 -10.24 2.32
CA PRO A 30 1.98 -11.52 2.17
C PRO A 30 2.10 -12.27 3.51
N GLU A 31 1.84 -13.57 3.49
CA GLU A 31 1.78 -14.41 4.71
C GLU A 31 3.15 -14.85 5.24
N HIS A 32 4.16 -14.98 4.36
CA HIS A 32 5.46 -15.56 4.68
C HIS A 32 6.61 -14.54 4.72
N ASP A 33 6.30 -13.26 4.58
CA ASP A 33 7.27 -12.17 4.64
C ASP A 33 6.76 -11.07 5.57
N PRO A 34 7.11 -11.12 6.88
CA PRO A 34 6.64 -10.16 7.87
C PRO A 34 7.08 -8.72 7.57
N GLN A 35 8.23 -8.55 6.91
CA GLN A 35 8.74 -7.23 6.55
C GLN A 35 7.88 -6.65 5.43
N ALA A 36 7.65 -7.41 4.37
CA ALA A 36 6.74 -7.03 3.29
C ALA A 36 5.31 -6.76 3.79
N ALA A 37 4.79 -7.58 4.70
CA ALA A 37 3.47 -7.38 5.31
C ALA A 37 3.38 -6.03 6.04
N SER A 38 4.43 -5.65 6.76
CA SER A 38 4.50 -4.36 7.44
C SER A 38 4.49 -3.19 6.45
N PHE A 39 5.22 -3.28 5.33
CA PHE A 39 5.20 -2.24 4.29
C PHE A 39 3.85 -2.16 3.57
N TYR A 40 3.21 -3.30 3.30
CA TYR A 40 1.86 -3.35 2.75
C TYR A 40 0.86 -2.65 3.67
N ASP A 41 0.90 -2.94 4.98
CA ASP A 41 0.01 -2.31 5.95
C ASP A 41 0.21 -0.81 6.06
N LEU A 42 1.46 -0.33 5.97
CA LEU A 42 1.78 1.10 5.91
C LEU A 42 1.16 1.75 4.67
N GLY A 43 1.35 1.15 3.49
CA GLY A 43 0.80 1.68 2.24
C GLY A 43 -0.73 1.71 2.22
N TYR A 44 -1.37 0.65 2.71
CA TYR A 44 -2.82 0.59 2.82
C TYR A 44 -3.37 1.68 3.73
N SER A 45 -2.73 1.89 4.89
CA SER A 45 -3.12 2.95 5.82
C SER A 45 -2.99 4.34 5.18
N GLU A 46 -1.90 4.59 4.43
CA GLU A 46 -1.72 5.83 3.67
C GLU A 46 -2.84 6.02 2.64
N GLY A 47 -3.20 4.96 1.90
CA GLY A 47 -4.28 5.00 0.92
C GLY A 47 -5.66 5.30 1.54
N GLU A 48 -5.93 4.82 2.76
CA GLU A 48 -7.15 5.16 3.50
C GLU A 48 -7.20 6.62 3.97
N ILE A 49 -6.03 7.21 4.29
CA ILE A 49 -5.92 8.63 4.68
C ILE A 49 -6.07 9.53 3.45
N GLU A 50 -5.38 9.21 2.36
CA GLU A 50 -5.37 10.02 1.13
C GLU A 50 -6.67 9.94 0.35
N ARG A 51 -7.39 8.82 0.41
CA ARG A 51 -8.74 8.77 -0.14
C ARG A 51 -9.60 9.65 0.76
N PRO A 52 -10.00 10.87 0.34
CA PRO A 52 -10.98 11.58 1.13
C PRO A 52 -12.16 10.63 1.26
N LYS A 53 -12.56 10.31 2.49
CA LYS A 53 -13.95 9.90 2.69
C LYS A 53 -14.72 10.99 1.99
N THR A 54 -15.26 10.67 0.82
CA THR A 54 -16.33 11.45 0.25
C THR A 54 -17.50 11.13 1.16
N ASP A 55 -17.43 11.64 2.40
CA ASP A 55 -18.58 11.88 3.23
C ASP A 55 -19.37 12.89 2.40
N SER A 56 -20.19 12.33 1.51
CA SER A 56 -21.37 12.98 0.99
C SER A 56 -22.24 13.30 2.21
N LEU A 57 -21.90 14.38 2.90
CA LEU A 57 -22.83 15.12 3.74
C LEU A 57 -23.78 15.85 2.77
N LEU A 58 -24.77 15.10 2.29
CA LEU A 58 -26.06 15.61 1.82
C LEU A 58 -27.02 15.66 3.00
#